data_AF-A0A356QJI6-F1
#
_entry.id   AF-A0A356QJI6-F1
#
_cell.length_a   1.000
_cell.length_b   1.000
_cell.length_c   1.000
_cell.angle_alpha   90.00
_cell.angle_beta   90.00
_cell.angle_gamma   90.00
#
_symmetry.space_group_name_H-M   'P 1'
#
loop_
_entity.id
_entity.type
_entity.pdbx_description
1 polymer ?
#
loop_
_entity_poly.entity_id
_entity_poly.type
_entity_poly.pdbx_seq_one_letter_code
_entity_poly.pdbx_strand_id
1 'polypeptide(L)'
;MSPARLRVSCLLLVTLATLIHLVGGSVAWQAAGIVVLLLYLMTLKGQLTRMAKGLLCAAGVLTLFALWRSPTPGQLLFEASGRFAFFATFIVALSMLRLPAYRSRLVRHCGQSMLLQPPSRRYPILSLGSALFGIILNIGVLNLFAAMIEKSNTLSAAQGRAWVQQARQRRMMLALLRGFSLAPLISPMGIGVAVVLSSLPQVTWPQLAPYILGAAGLIFMAGWAVDYVTGPHPP
;
A
#
# COMPACT_ATOMS: atom_id res chain seq x y z
N MET A 1 -9.77 -29.17 -6.75
CA MET A 1 -9.20 -28.10 -5.89
C MET A 1 -10.22 -26.97 -5.81
N SER A 2 -10.42 -26.33 -4.64
CA SER A 2 -11.32 -25.16 -4.59
C SER A 2 -10.72 -24.00 -5.40
N PRO A 3 -11.54 -23.15 -6.06
CA PRO A 3 -11.05 -22.05 -6.91
C PRO A 3 -10.15 -21.07 -6.16
N ALA A 4 -10.32 -20.93 -4.84
CA ALA A 4 -9.43 -20.16 -3.97
C ALA A 4 -8.02 -20.77 -3.88
N ARG A 5 -7.91 -22.09 -3.72
CA ARG A 5 -6.61 -22.79 -3.63
C ARG A 5 -5.84 -22.68 -4.94
N LEU A 6 -6.53 -22.81 -6.08
CA LEU A 6 -5.92 -22.65 -7.40
C LEU A 6 -5.26 -21.27 -7.55
N ARG A 7 -5.96 -20.19 -7.16
CA ARG A 7 -5.45 -18.81 -7.27
C ARG A 7 -4.24 -18.55 -6.38
N VAL A 8 -4.26 -19.06 -5.15
CA VAL A 8 -3.12 -18.96 -4.23
C VAL A 8 -1.92 -19.69 -4.81
N SER A 9 -2.10 -20.91 -5.34
CA SER A 9 -1.04 -21.65 -6.01
C SER A 9 -0.49 -20.90 -7.22
N CYS A 10 -1.34 -20.30 -8.06
CA CYS A 10 -0.89 -19.49 -9.20
C CYS A 10 -0.04 -18.29 -8.75
N LEU A 11 -0.48 -17.54 -7.74
CA LEU A 11 0.29 -16.40 -7.22
C LEU A 11 1.64 -16.84 -6.63
N LEU A 12 1.68 -17.94 -5.88
CA LEU A 12 2.93 -18.48 -5.36
C LEU A 12 3.88 -18.91 -6.48
N LEU A 13 3.37 -19.55 -7.53
CA LEU A 13 4.16 -19.93 -8.70
C LEU A 13 4.71 -18.70 -9.46
N VAL A 14 3.92 -17.63 -9.63
CA VAL A 14 4.40 -16.36 -10.18
C VAL A 14 5.52 -15.80 -9.31
N THR A 15 5.35 -15.80 -7.98
CA THR A 15 6.37 -15.30 -7.06
C THR A 15 7.67 -16.09 -7.11
N LEU A 16 7.61 -17.42 -7.15
CA LEU A 16 8.79 -18.26 -7.27
C LEU A 16 9.49 -18.05 -8.62
N ALA A 17 8.75 -18.05 -9.73
CA ALA A 17 9.31 -17.87 -11.07
C ALA A 17 10.00 -16.51 -11.23
N THR A 18 9.38 -15.44 -10.72
CA THR A 18 9.96 -14.09 -10.75
C THR A 18 11.17 -13.95 -9.82
N LEU A 19 11.18 -14.58 -8.64
CA LEU A 19 12.35 -14.60 -7.76
C LEU A 19 13.53 -15.36 -8.39
N ILE A 20 13.26 -16.52 -9.02
CA ILE A 20 14.27 -17.29 -9.74
C ILE A 20 14.83 -16.48 -10.91
N HIS A 21 13.98 -15.75 -11.65
CA HIS A 21 14.43 -14.83 -12.68
C HIS A 21 15.30 -13.69 -12.10
N LEU A 22 14.90 -13.10 -10.99
CA LEU A 22 15.63 -11.98 -10.36
C LEU A 22 17.01 -12.39 -9.84
N VAL A 23 17.16 -13.62 -9.35
CA VAL A 23 18.43 -14.16 -8.84
C VAL A 23 19.29 -14.77 -9.95
N GLY A 24 18.67 -15.48 -10.90
CA GLY A 24 19.36 -16.27 -11.92
C GLY A 24 19.47 -15.61 -13.30
N GLY A 25 18.82 -14.46 -13.52
CA GLY A 25 18.87 -13.71 -14.78
C GLY A 25 18.25 -14.41 -16.00
N SER A 26 17.60 -15.56 -15.83
CA SER A 26 17.13 -16.38 -16.95
C SER A 26 15.79 -15.93 -17.50
N VAL A 27 15.75 -15.64 -18.81
CA VAL A 27 14.57 -15.19 -19.56
C VAL A 27 13.45 -16.24 -19.57
N ALA A 28 13.78 -17.53 -19.48
CA ALA A 28 12.82 -18.63 -19.47
C ALA A 28 11.88 -18.56 -18.23
N TRP A 29 12.44 -18.20 -17.07
CA TRP A 29 11.66 -18.06 -15.83
C TRP A 29 10.76 -16.82 -15.83
N GLN A 30 11.19 -15.74 -16.51
CA GLN A 30 10.33 -14.58 -16.75
C GLN A 30 9.13 -14.98 -17.62
N ALA A 31 9.35 -15.70 -18.73
CA ALA A 31 8.29 -16.18 -19.60
C ALA A 31 7.30 -17.09 -18.84
N ALA A 32 7.81 -18.03 -18.04
CA ALA A 32 6.99 -18.89 -17.20
C ALA A 32 6.13 -18.09 -16.21
N GLY A 33 6.72 -17.08 -15.54
CA GLY A 33 5.99 -16.18 -14.65
C GLY A 33 4.87 -15.41 -15.34
N ILE A 34 5.10 -14.94 -16.57
CA ILE A 34 4.09 -14.24 -17.38
C ILE A 34 2.94 -15.18 -17.75
N VAL A 35 3.22 -16.41 -18.19
CA VAL A 35 2.19 -17.40 -18.55
C VAL A 35 1.30 -17.71 -17.35
N VAL A 36 1.89 -17.96 -16.17
CA VAL A 36 1.13 -18.25 -14.95
C VAL A 36 0.33 -17.03 -14.50
N LEU A 37 0.83 -15.81 -14.68
CA LEU A 37 0.12 -14.57 -14.37
C LEU A 37 -1.10 -14.36 -15.28
N LEU A 38 -0.99 -14.68 -16.58
CA LEU A 38 -2.12 -14.66 -17.50
C LEU A 38 -3.18 -15.69 -17.10
N LEU A 39 -2.75 -16.91 -16.75
CA LEU A 39 -3.66 -17.94 -16.22
C LEU A 39 -4.36 -17.46 -14.95
N TYR A 40 -3.63 -16.82 -14.03
CA TYR A 40 -4.22 -16.20 -12.84
C TYR A 40 -5.30 -15.19 -13.23
N LEU A 41 -5.00 -14.23 -14.12
CA LEU A 41 -5.98 -13.23 -14.58
C LEU A 41 -7.24 -13.87 -15.22
N MET A 42 -7.09 -14.96 -15.96
CA MET A 42 -8.23 -15.68 -16.53
C MET A 42 -9.16 -16.27 -15.46
N THR A 43 -8.62 -16.70 -14.32
CA THR A 43 -9.43 -17.22 -13.20
C THR A 43 -10.20 -16.14 -12.43
N LEU A 44 -9.96 -14.85 -12.71
CA LEU A 44 -10.61 -13.72 -12.05
C LEU A 44 -11.90 -13.23 -12.72
N LYS A 45 -12.34 -13.85 -13.83
CA LYS A 45 -13.44 -13.40 -14.71
C LYS A 45 -14.77 -12.97 -14.03
N GLY A 46 -15.04 -13.35 -12.78
CA GLY A 46 -16.25 -12.95 -12.04
C GLY A 46 -16.05 -12.04 -10.82
N GLN A 47 -14.81 -11.71 -10.44
CA GLN A 47 -14.52 -11.05 -9.14
C GLN A 47 -13.95 -9.64 -9.26
N LEU A 48 -13.76 -9.12 -10.47
CA LEU A 48 -13.32 -7.75 -10.67
C LEU A 48 -14.45 -6.76 -10.37
N THR A 49 -14.14 -5.76 -9.54
CA THR A 49 -14.98 -4.58 -9.34
C THR A 49 -15.14 -3.81 -10.67
N ARG A 50 -16.21 -3.02 -10.80
CA ARG A 50 -16.45 -2.20 -12.01
C ARG A 50 -15.27 -1.27 -12.31
N MET A 51 -14.67 -0.68 -11.27
CA MET A 51 -13.46 0.15 -11.38
C MET A 51 -12.28 -0.64 -11.95
N ALA A 52 -12.03 -1.85 -11.45
CA ALA A 52 -10.94 -2.69 -11.95
C ALA A 52 -11.14 -3.06 -13.43
N LYS A 53 -12.38 -3.35 -13.86
CA LYS A 53 -12.71 -3.60 -15.27
C LYS A 53 -12.44 -2.37 -16.14
N GLY A 54 -12.81 -1.17 -15.67
CA GLY A 54 -12.55 0.09 -16.37
C GLY A 54 -11.06 0.35 -16.56
N LEU A 55 -10.26 0.20 -15.51
CA LEU A 55 -8.80 0.31 -15.57
C LEU A 55 -8.17 -0.72 -16.52
N LEU A 56 -8.66 -1.96 -16.51
CA LEU A 56 -8.18 -3.01 -17.42
C LEU A 56 -8.50 -2.67 -18.89
N CYS A 57 -9.68 -2.13 -19.17
CA CYS A 57 -10.05 -1.67 -20.51
C CYS A 57 -9.16 -0.52 -20.97
N ALA A 58 -8.96 0.49 -20.13
CA ALA A 58 -8.10 1.63 -20.43
C ALA A 58 -6.64 1.17 -20.71
N ALA A 59 -6.12 0.26 -19.87
CA ALA A 59 -4.81 -0.35 -20.08
C ALA A 59 -4.75 -1.13 -21.41
N GLY A 60 -5.82 -1.87 -21.76
CA GLY A 60 -5.92 -2.59 -23.03
C GLY A 60 -5.89 -1.65 -24.25
N VAL A 61 -6.63 -0.54 -24.21
CA VAL A 61 -6.64 0.47 -25.28
C VAL A 61 -5.27 1.13 -25.42
N LEU A 62 -4.64 1.52 -24.30
CA LEU A 62 -3.29 2.10 -24.31
C LEU A 62 -2.24 1.11 -24.82
N THR A 63 -2.39 -0.18 -24.49
CA THR A 63 -1.51 -1.24 -24.99
C THR A 63 -1.68 -1.38 -26.51
N LEU A 64 -2.91 -1.41 -27.02
CA LEU A 64 -3.18 -1.48 -28.46
C LEU A 64 -2.59 -0.28 -29.21
N PHE A 65 -2.73 0.92 -28.64
CA PHE A 65 -2.13 2.14 -29.18
C PHE A 65 -0.59 2.09 -29.19
N ALA A 66 0.02 1.59 -28.11
CA ALA A 66 1.48 1.42 -28.02
C ALA A 66 1.99 0.37 -29.02
N LEU A 67 1.26 -0.72 -29.22
CA LEU A 67 1.58 -1.74 -30.22
C LEU A 67 1.52 -1.21 -31.65
N TRP A 68 0.59 -0.31 -31.93
CA TRP A 68 0.46 0.30 -33.26
C TRP A 68 1.63 1.24 -33.60
N ARG A 69 2.25 1.85 -32.59
CA ARG A 69 3.33 2.83 -32.79
C ARG A 69 4.74 2.25 -32.63
N SER A 70 4.88 1.06 -32.05
CA SER A 70 6.19 0.45 -31.77
C SER A 70 6.69 -0.43 -32.92
N PRO A 71 7.96 -0.30 -33.33
CA PRO A 71 8.59 -1.19 -34.31
C PRO A 71 8.78 -2.64 -33.81
N THR A 72 8.83 -2.85 -32.48
CA THR A 72 9.10 -4.14 -31.84
C THR A 72 8.04 -4.49 -30.77
N PRO A 73 6.80 -4.79 -31.17
CA PRO A 73 5.67 -4.99 -30.24
C PRO A 73 5.89 -6.16 -29.26
N GLY A 74 6.51 -7.25 -29.71
CA GLY A 74 6.72 -8.45 -28.88
C GLY A 74 7.66 -8.21 -27.70
N GLN A 75 8.77 -7.50 -27.91
CA GLN A 75 9.72 -7.17 -26.84
C GLN A 75 9.09 -6.22 -25.82
N LEU A 76 8.36 -5.21 -26.29
CA LEU A 76 7.65 -4.27 -25.42
C LEU A 76 6.64 -4.98 -24.51
N LEU A 77 5.86 -5.92 -25.06
CA LEU A 77 4.90 -6.72 -24.26
C LEU A 77 5.61 -7.62 -23.26
N PHE A 78 6.74 -8.23 -23.66
CA PHE A 78 7.50 -9.12 -22.79
C PHE A 78 8.10 -8.37 -21.59
N GLU A 79 8.67 -7.19 -21.81
CA GLU A 79 9.19 -6.32 -20.75
C GLU A 79 8.08 -5.80 -19.84
N ALA A 80 6.99 -5.29 -20.42
CA ALA A 80 5.85 -4.80 -19.67
C ALA A 80 5.22 -5.90 -18.80
N SER A 81 5.09 -7.10 -19.34
CA SER A 81 4.55 -8.26 -18.62
C SER A 81 5.51 -8.73 -17.52
N GLY A 82 6.83 -8.65 -17.75
CA GLY A 82 7.84 -8.89 -16.72
C GLY A 82 7.74 -7.92 -15.55
N ARG A 83 7.58 -6.62 -15.82
CA ARG A 83 7.35 -5.60 -14.79
C ARG A 83 6.05 -5.86 -14.03
N PHE A 84 4.98 -6.24 -14.73
CA PHE A 84 3.71 -6.59 -14.10
C PHE A 84 3.82 -7.82 -13.18
N ALA A 85 4.55 -8.86 -13.61
CA ALA A 85 4.84 -10.02 -12.77
C ALA A 85 5.67 -9.66 -11.54
N PHE A 86 6.67 -8.80 -11.69
CA PHE A 86 7.44 -8.25 -10.56
C PHE A 86 6.54 -7.52 -9.56
N PHE A 87 5.63 -6.64 -10.02
CA PHE A 87 4.69 -5.96 -9.14
C PHE A 87 3.76 -6.93 -8.41
N ALA A 88 3.23 -7.94 -9.10
CA ALA A 88 2.40 -8.97 -8.46
C ALA A 88 3.16 -9.68 -7.33
N THR A 89 4.39 -10.11 -7.60
CA THR A 89 5.26 -10.75 -6.61
C THR A 89 5.57 -9.85 -5.44
N PHE A 90 5.87 -8.58 -5.72
CA PHE A 90 6.15 -7.58 -4.71
C PHE A 90 4.96 -7.42 -3.74
N ILE A 91 3.74 -7.32 -4.27
CA ILE A 91 2.50 -7.21 -3.45
C ILE A 91 2.25 -8.48 -2.63
N VAL A 92 2.50 -9.66 -3.20
CA VAL A 92 2.37 -10.94 -2.48
C VAL A 92 3.38 -11.01 -1.34
N ALA A 93 4.64 -10.65 -1.57
CA ALA A 93 5.68 -10.62 -0.54
C ALA A 93 5.31 -9.67 0.61
N LEU A 94 4.88 -8.45 0.30
CA LEU A 94 4.39 -7.51 1.33
C LEU A 94 3.19 -8.07 2.11
N SER A 95 2.28 -8.77 1.43
CA SER A 95 1.13 -9.40 2.08
C SER A 95 1.52 -10.55 3.00
N MET A 96 2.57 -11.31 2.66
CA MET A 96 3.12 -12.36 3.52
C MET A 96 3.81 -11.76 4.76
N LEU A 97 4.55 -10.66 4.62
CA LEU A 97 5.19 -9.97 5.76
C LEU A 97 4.18 -9.42 6.78
N ARG A 98 2.96 -9.11 6.34
CA ARG A 98 1.87 -8.64 7.20
C ARG A 98 1.41 -9.70 8.23
N LEU A 99 1.38 -10.98 7.87
CA LEU A 99 0.89 -12.07 8.75
C LEU A 99 1.61 -12.16 10.11
N PRO A 100 2.95 -12.26 10.18
CA PRO A 100 3.67 -12.31 11.45
C PRO A 100 3.55 -10.98 12.21
N ALA A 101 3.55 -9.86 11.51
CA ALA A 101 3.50 -8.55 12.13
C ALA A 101 2.15 -8.27 12.82
N TYR A 102 1.05 -8.82 12.30
CA TYR A 102 -0.27 -8.81 12.96
C TYR A 102 -0.32 -9.61 14.27
N ARG A 103 0.44 -10.70 14.35
CA ARG A 103 0.50 -11.54 15.55
C ARG A 103 1.50 -11.01 16.59
N SER A 104 2.27 -9.98 16.25
CA SER A 104 3.29 -9.41 17.14
C SER A 104 2.65 -8.60 18.28
N ARG A 105 2.97 -9.00 19.52
CA ARG A 105 2.59 -8.26 20.73
C ARG A 105 3.23 -6.88 20.79
N LEU A 106 4.44 -6.73 20.26
CA LEU A 106 5.19 -5.47 20.29
C LEU A 106 4.52 -4.41 19.40
N VAL A 107 4.12 -4.78 18.18
CA VAL A 107 3.37 -3.90 17.26
C VAL A 107 2.09 -3.39 17.92
N ARG A 108 1.37 -4.28 18.61
CA ARG A 108 0.15 -3.93 19.34
C ARG A 108 0.41 -2.99 20.51
N HIS A 109 1.46 -3.24 21.31
CA HIS A 109 1.84 -2.35 22.43
C HIS A 109 2.25 -0.96 21.94
N CYS A 110 3.08 -0.88 20.90
CA CYS A 110 3.46 0.40 20.30
C CYS A 110 2.24 1.17 19.81
N GLY A 111 1.33 0.52 19.07
CA GLY A 111 0.09 1.15 18.63
C GLY A 111 -0.78 1.64 19.79
N GLN A 112 -0.85 0.89 20.92
CA GLN A 112 -1.62 1.31 22.09
C GLN A 112 -0.99 2.55 22.75
N SER A 113 0.33 2.55 22.93
CA SER A 113 1.06 3.69 23.50
C SER A 113 0.87 4.97 22.68
N MET A 114 0.84 4.85 21.34
CA MET A 114 0.57 5.97 20.44
C MET A 114 -0.84 6.56 20.60
N LEU A 115 -1.84 5.72 20.90
CA LEU A 115 -3.23 6.16 21.08
C LEU A 115 -3.48 6.86 22.41
N LEU A 116 -2.64 6.60 23.42
CA LEU A 116 -2.69 7.16 24.78
C LEU A 116 -1.98 8.53 24.92
N GLN A 117 -1.40 9.05 23.84
CA GLN A 117 -0.70 10.33 23.83
C GLN A 117 -1.66 11.52 24.05
N PRO A 118 -1.19 12.63 24.64
CA PRO A 118 -2.02 13.78 24.94
C PRO A 118 -2.60 14.41 23.65
N PRO A 119 -3.76 15.08 23.74
CA PRO A 119 -4.52 15.54 22.57
C PRO A 119 -3.71 16.35 21.55
N SER A 120 -2.78 17.19 22.02
CA SER A 120 -1.94 18.04 21.17
C SER A 120 -0.85 17.29 20.41
N ARG A 121 -0.39 16.14 20.92
CA ARG A 121 0.64 15.29 20.29
C ARG A 121 0.05 14.10 19.55
N ARG A 122 -1.26 13.86 19.70
CA ARG A 122 -1.93 12.69 19.15
C ARG A 122 -1.89 12.64 17.63
N TYR A 123 -2.15 13.76 16.95
CA TYR A 123 -2.08 13.84 15.50
C TYR A 123 -0.69 13.50 14.94
N PRO A 124 0.40 14.20 15.34
CA PRO A 124 1.71 13.94 14.74
C PRO A 124 2.19 12.53 15.05
N ILE A 125 1.97 12.03 16.27
CA ILE A 125 2.37 10.66 16.64
C ILE A 125 1.57 9.64 15.83
N LEU A 126 0.24 9.74 15.80
CA LEU A 126 -0.61 8.78 15.10
C LEU A 126 -0.35 8.82 13.59
N SER A 127 -0.16 10.00 13.00
CA SER A 127 0.14 10.15 11.58
C SER A 127 1.51 9.58 11.23
N LEU A 128 2.57 9.93 11.98
CA LEU A 128 3.93 9.42 11.71
C LEU A 128 4.03 7.92 11.93
N GLY A 129 3.48 7.37 13.01
CA GLY A 129 3.53 5.92 13.16
C GLY A 129 2.57 5.19 12.24
N SER A 130 1.45 5.78 11.81
CA SER A 130 0.66 5.18 10.72
C SER A 130 1.44 5.14 9.40
N ALA A 131 2.27 6.15 9.14
CA ALA A 131 3.19 6.14 8.01
C ALA A 131 4.23 5.01 8.16
N LEU A 132 4.97 4.96 9.28
CA LEU A 132 6.01 3.96 9.54
C LEU A 132 5.48 2.53 9.60
N PHE A 133 4.42 2.28 10.38
CA PHE A 133 3.76 0.98 10.41
C PHE A 133 3.08 0.66 9.07
N GLY A 134 2.67 1.66 8.29
CA GLY A 134 2.20 1.48 6.92
C GLY A 134 3.29 0.95 5.98
N ILE A 135 4.56 1.29 6.21
CA ILE A 135 5.69 0.71 5.45
C ILE A 135 5.78 -0.80 5.71
N ILE A 136 5.60 -1.23 6.96
CA ILE A 136 5.79 -2.63 7.39
C ILE A 136 4.54 -3.48 7.14
N LEU A 137 3.36 -2.94 7.46
CA LEU A 137 2.07 -3.66 7.47
C LEU A 137 1.22 -3.41 6.23
N ASN A 138 1.63 -2.46 5.36
CA ASN A 138 0.85 -1.98 4.23
C ASN A 138 -0.57 -1.58 4.70
N ILE A 139 -1.61 -1.87 3.91
CA ILE A 139 -3.01 -1.56 4.22
C ILE A 139 -3.52 -2.24 5.51
N GLY A 140 -2.76 -3.19 6.05
CA GLY A 140 -3.05 -3.80 7.34
C GLY A 140 -2.99 -2.85 8.53
N VAL A 141 -2.14 -1.81 8.48
CA VAL A 141 -2.09 -0.83 9.57
C VAL A 141 -3.46 -0.16 9.80
N LEU A 142 -4.23 0.07 8.72
CA LEU A 142 -5.55 0.70 8.80
C LEU A 142 -6.52 -0.15 9.61
N ASN A 143 -6.62 -1.45 9.31
CA ASN A 143 -7.53 -2.34 10.03
C ASN A 143 -7.13 -2.52 11.49
N LEU A 144 -5.82 -2.63 11.76
CA LEU A 144 -5.31 -2.79 13.12
C LEU A 144 -5.57 -1.54 13.95
N PHE A 145 -5.17 -0.37 13.44
CA PHE A 145 -5.31 0.89 14.18
C PHE A 145 -6.77 1.31 14.28
N ALA A 146 -7.61 1.07 13.26
CA ALA A 146 -9.05 1.34 13.35
C ALA A 146 -9.70 0.54 14.49
N ALA A 147 -9.44 -0.77 14.58
CA ALA A 147 -9.96 -1.60 15.66
C ALA A 147 -9.44 -1.16 17.05
N MET A 148 -8.19 -0.70 17.12
CA MET A 148 -7.62 -0.18 18.36
C MET A 148 -8.18 1.19 18.74
N ILE A 149 -8.43 2.08 17.77
CA ILE A 149 -9.08 3.37 17.95
C ILE A 149 -10.47 3.15 18.55
N GLU A 150 -11.26 2.27 17.93
CA GLU A 150 -12.62 1.92 18.38
C GLU A 150 -12.61 1.34 19.80
N LYS A 151 -11.68 0.41 20.09
CA LYS A 151 -11.54 -0.17 21.44
C LYS A 151 -11.07 0.84 22.49
N SER A 152 -10.21 1.80 22.12
CA SER A 152 -9.65 2.79 23.05
C SER A 152 -10.58 3.95 23.37
N ASN A 153 -11.55 4.22 22.48
CA ASN A 153 -12.41 5.40 22.57
C ASN A 153 -13.71 5.07 23.32
N THR A 154 -13.60 4.84 24.64
CA THR A 154 -14.74 4.49 25.49
C THR A 154 -15.57 5.71 25.88
N LEU A 155 -16.88 5.49 26.11
CA LEU A 155 -17.82 6.53 26.56
C LEU A 155 -17.42 7.13 27.92
N SER A 156 -16.82 6.30 28.80
CA SER A 156 -16.29 6.71 30.09
C SER A 156 -15.14 7.72 29.96
N ALA A 157 -14.26 7.57 28.97
CA ALA A 157 -13.19 8.52 28.67
C ALA A 157 -13.68 9.81 27.98
N ALA A 158 -14.93 9.82 27.52
CA ALA A 158 -15.61 10.96 26.91
C ALA A 158 -16.53 11.71 27.90
N GLN A 159 -16.42 11.44 29.22
CA GLN A 159 -17.29 12.02 30.25
C GLN A 159 -18.79 11.83 29.95
N GLY A 160 -19.15 10.70 29.33
CA GLY A 160 -20.54 10.39 28.95
C GLY A 160 -21.08 11.16 27.73
N ARG A 161 -20.27 12.00 27.07
CA ARG A 161 -20.70 12.82 25.92
C ARG A 161 -20.44 12.09 24.60
N ALA A 162 -21.49 11.55 23.99
CA ALA A 162 -21.42 10.82 22.72
C ALA A 162 -20.81 11.65 21.57
N TRP A 163 -21.08 12.97 21.53
CA TRP A 163 -20.52 13.86 20.51
C TRP A 163 -18.99 13.97 20.59
N VAL A 164 -18.43 13.97 21.82
CA VAL A 164 -16.97 14.04 22.05
C VAL A 164 -16.31 12.76 21.59
N GLN A 165 -16.94 11.61 21.86
CA GLN A 165 -16.47 10.30 21.42
C GLN A 165 -16.39 10.25 19.88
N GLN A 166 -17.45 10.64 19.18
CA GLN A 166 -17.49 10.63 17.71
C GLN A 166 -16.47 11.59 17.10
N ALA A 167 -16.33 12.80 17.66
CA ALA A 167 -15.34 13.77 17.21
C ALA A 167 -13.90 13.26 17.38
N ARG A 168 -13.59 12.62 18.52
CA ARG A 168 -12.28 11.99 18.77
C ARG A 168 -12.01 10.85 17.79
N GLN A 169 -12.98 9.97 17.57
CA GLN A 169 -12.85 8.85 16.62
C GLN A 169 -12.58 9.35 15.21
N ARG A 170 -13.34 10.36 14.75
CA ARG A 170 -13.17 10.96 13.43
C ARG A 170 -11.77 11.55 13.26
N ARG A 171 -11.26 12.31 14.24
CA ARG A 171 -9.89 12.86 14.19
C ARG A 171 -8.83 11.76 14.16
N MET A 172 -8.98 10.72 14.97
CA MET A 172 -8.03 9.60 14.99
C MET A 172 -8.03 8.84 13.66
N MET A 173 -9.20 8.59 13.06
CA MET A 173 -9.31 7.95 11.75
C MET A 173 -8.74 8.85 10.64
N LEU A 174 -8.98 10.16 10.67
CA LEU A 174 -8.41 11.09 9.68
C LEU A 174 -6.89 11.17 9.81
N ALA A 175 -6.35 11.24 11.03
CA ALA A 175 -4.90 11.21 11.25
C ALA A 175 -4.27 9.89 10.81
N LEU A 176 -4.94 8.75 11.05
CA LEU A 176 -4.53 7.44 10.55
C LEU A 176 -4.50 7.39 9.02
N LEU A 177 -5.56 7.84 8.35
CA LEU A 177 -5.65 7.85 6.89
C LEU A 177 -4.62 8.80 6.25
N ARG A 178 -4.45 10.00 6.81
CA ARG A 178 -3.43 10.97 6.37
C ARG A 178 -2.02 10.41 6.58
N GLY A 179 -1.73 9.84 7.74
CA GLY A 179 -0.45 9.18 8.01
C GLY A 179 -0.18 8.00 7.07
N PHE A 180 -1.17 7.14 6.86
CA PHE A 180 -1.05 6.02 5.92
C PHE A 180 -0.79 6.50 4.49
N SER A 181 -1.40 7.61 4.06
CA SER A 181 -1.15 8.18 2.73
C SER A 181 0.29 8.66 2.51
N LEU A 182 1.04 8.91 3.60
CA LEU A 182 2.48 9.23 3.56
C LEU A 182 3.36 7.99 3.46
N ALA A 183 2.86 6.80 3.84
CA ALA A 183 3.65 5.57 3.86
C ALA A 183 4.27 5.22 2.48
N PRO A 184 3.54 5.31 1.35
CA PRO A 184 4.11 5.05 0.04
C PRO A 184 5.16 6.08 -0.40
N LEU A 185 5.10 7.31 0.13
CA LEU A 185 6.06 8.38 -0.19
C LEU A 185 7.38 8.16 0.57
N ILE A 186 7.29 7.80 1.85
CA ILE A 186 8.49 7.65 2.70
C ILE A 186 9.17 6.29 2.46
N SER A 187 8.43 5.29 1.95
CA SER A 187 8.96 3.94 1.72
C SER A 187 9.79 3.84 0.43
N PRO A 188 11.07 3.42 0.49
CA PRO A 188 11.84 3.04 -0.70
C PRO A 188 11.20 1.89 -1.48
N MET A 189 10.46 1.05 -0.77
CA MET A 189 9.72 -0.08 -1.33
C MET A 189 8.25 0.30 -1.60
N GLY A 190 7.88 1.58 -1.56
CA GLY A 190 6.54 2.03 -1.90
C GLY A 190 6.23 1.70 -3.37
N ILE A 191 5.00 1.28 -3.66
CA ILE A 191 4.56 0.98 -5.05
C ILE A 191 4.88 2.17 -5.97
N GLY A 192 4.60 3.40 -5.52
CA GLY A 192 4.88 4.61 -6.31
C GLY A 192 6.37 4.77 -6.65
N VAL A 193 7.24 4.55 -5.67
CA VAL A 193 8.70 4.60 -5.87
C VAL A 193 9.16 3.50 -6.82
N ALA A 194 8.69 2.26 -6.62
CA ALA A 194 9.06 1.13 -7.48
C ALA A 194 8.61 1.35 -8.94
N VAL A 195 7.44 1.94 -9.16
CA VAL A 195 6.96 2.32 -10.51
C VAL A 195 7.84 3.39 -11.13
N VAL A 196 8.21 4.43 -10.37
CA VAL A 196 9.07 5.51 -10.88
C VAL A 196 10.47 4.98 -11.23
N LEU A 197 11.11 4.25 -10.31
CA LEU A 197 12.46 3.70 -10.52
C LEU A 197 12.51 2.65 -11.65
N SER A 198 11.44 1.85 -11.83
CA SER A 198 11.36 0.90 -12.95
C SER A 198 11.06 1.55 -14.30
N SER A 199 10.48 2.75 -14.30
CA SER A 199 10.18 3.50 -15.54
C SER A 199 11.31 4.44 -15.96
N LEU A 200 12.13 4.90 -15.00
CA LEU A 200 13.25 5.81 -15.21
C LEU A 200 14.55 5.21 -14.64
N PRO A 201 15.22 4.32 -15.40
CA PRO A 201 16.39 3.59 -14.90
C PRO A 201 17.58 4.50 -14.55
N GLN A 202 17.65 5.71 -15.12
CA GLN A 202 18.70 6.69 -14.82
C GLN A 202 18.56 7.36 -13.44
N VAL A 203 17.42 7.22 -12.75
CA VAL A 203 17.18 7.85 -11.45
C VAL A 203 17.46 6.84 -10.34
N THR A 204 18.32 7.23 -9.40
CA THR A 204 18.63 6.41 -8.21
C THR A 204 17.82 6.86 -7.00
N TRP A 205 17.58 5.95 -6.05
CA TRP A 205 16.84 6.26 -4.82
C TRP A 205 17.37 7.49 -4.05
N PRO A 206 18.69 7.67 -3.86
CA PRO A 206 19.22 8.83 -3.13
C PRO A 206 18.92 10.17 -3.81
N GLN A 207 18.84 10.19 -5.14
CA GLN A 207 18.49 11.40 -5.90
C GLN A 207 17.01 11.75 -5.78
N LEU A 208 16.16 10.72 -5.70
CA LEU A 208 14.71 10.85 -5.61
C LEU A 208 14.21 11.12 -4.18
N ALA A 209 14.87 10.52 -3.18
CA ALA A 209 14.52 10.61 -1.77
C ALA A 209 14.28 12.04 -1.25
N PRO A 210 15.14 13.05 -1.49
CA PRO A 210 14.92 14.39 -0.94
C PRO A 210 13.62 15.04 -1.44
N TYR A 211 13.26 14.82 -2.71
CA TYR A 211 12.03 15.37 -3.28
C TYR A 211 10.78 14.70 -2.70
N ILE A 212 10.80 13.36 -2.59
CA ILE A 212 9.64 12.63 -2.06
C ILE A 212 9.48 12.85 -0.56
N LEU A 213 10.58 12.87 0.21
CA LEU A 213 10.55 13.17 1.64
C LEU A 213 10.14 14.63 1.89
N GLY A 214 10.60 15.57 1.06
CA GLY A 214 10.16 16.97 1.12
C GLY A 214 8.66 17.12 0.87
N ALA A 215 8.13 16.47 -0.17
CA ALA A 215 6.70 16.44 -0.45
C ALA A 215 5.90 15.77 0.69
N ALA A 216 6.39 14.66 1.23
CA ALA A 216 5.77 14.00 2.38
C ALA A 216 5.73 14.92 3.62
N GLY A 217 6.82 15.66 3.88
CA GLY A 217 6.89 16.67 4.93
C GLY A 217 5.86 17.79 4.74
N LEU A 218 5.74 18.33 3.53
CA LEU A 218 4.74 19.37 3.22
C LEU A 218 3.31 18.87 3.42
N ILE A 219 2.98 17.67 2.91
CA ILE A 219 1.66 17.05 3.09
C ILE A 219 1.38 16.79 4.57
N PHE A 220 2.38 16.32 5.33
CA PHE A 220 2.26 16.11 6.76
C PHE A 220 1.97 17.42 7.51
N MET A 221 2.73 18.48 7.22
CA MET A 221 2.57 19.79 7.83
C MET A 221 1.21 20.41 7.51
N ALA A 222 0.77 20.33 6.25
CA ALA A 222 -0.56 20.78 5.85
C ALA A 222 -1.67 20.00 6.58
N GLY A 223 -1.54 18.67 6.66
CA GLY A 223 -2.49 17.84 7.39
C GLY A 223 -2.53 18.15 8.89
N TRP A 224 -1.38 18.49 9.48
CA TRP A 224 -1.27 18.87 10.88
C TRP A 224 -1.89 20.24 11.15
N ALA A 225 -1.62 21.23 10.29
CA ALA A 225 -2.24 22.55 10.36
C ALA A 225 -3.78 22.46 10.29
N VAL A 226 -4.30 21.64 9.37
CA VAL A 226 -5.75 21.40 9.26
C VAL A 226 -6.31 20.75 10.52
N ASP A 227 -5.63 19.76 11.11
CA ASP A 227 -6.08 19.13 12.35
C ASP A 227 -6.02 20.08 13.57
N TYR A 228 -5.04 20.99 13.60
CA TYR A 228 -4.94 22.03 14.61
C TYR A 228 -6.12 23.01 14.52
N VAL A 229 -6.40 23.52 13.32
CA VAL A 229 -7.50 24.48 13.08
C VAL A 229 -8.88 23.85 13.33
N THR A 230 -9.06 22.58 12.98
CA THR A 230 -10.35 21.87 13.14
C THR A 230 -10.54 21.21 14.51
N GLY A 231 -9.60 21.41 15.45
CA GLY A 231 -9.72 20.93 16.81
C GLY A 231 -10.93 21.56 17.53
N PRO A 232 -11.73 20.80 18.29
CA PRO A 232 -12.79 21.38 19.10
C PRO A 232 -12.15 22.29 20.13
N HIS A 233 -12.44 23.59 20.02
CA HIS A 233 -12.19 24.53 21.09
C HIS A 233 -13.19 24.20 22.20
N PRO A 234 -12.78 24.12 23.47
CA PRO A 234 -13.76 24.12 24.55
C PRO A 234 -14.63 25.37 24.40
N PRO A 235 -15.96 25.28 24.63
CA PRO A 235 -16.82 26.45 24.67
C PRO A 235 -16.36 27.45 25.73
#